data_AF-A0A6A4ZBE9-F1
#
_entry.id   AF-A0A6A4ZBE9-F1
#
_cell.length_a   1.000
_cell.length_b   1.000
_cell.length_c   1.000
_cell.angle_alpha   90.00
_cell.angle_beta   90.00
_cell.angle_gamma   90.00
#
_symmetry.space_group_name_H-M   'P 1'
#
loop_
_entity.id
_entity.type
_entity.pdbx_description
1 polymer ?
#
loop_
_entity_poly.entity_id
_entity_poly.type
_entity_poly.pdbx_seq_one_letter_code
_entity_poly.pdbx_strand_id
1 'polypeptide(L)'
;MFAGVVAGYFSHVPHNLSTLKLMNPQKSYARHLNDLVEHANSRVPTNIQSPQARRVLATALAFVFPKGLTIRTTQIVGSFIILNGTINSLKDFDVYNMPTAVSSVLTR
;
A
#
# COMPACT_ATOMS: atom_id res chain seq x y z
N MET A 1 6.47 -2.92 19.13
CA MET A 1 6.23 -2.39 17.77
C MET A 1 5.47 -3.37 16.87
N PHE A 2 5.89 -4.63 16.74
CA PHE A 2 5.23 -5.62 15.87
C PHE A 2 3.74 -5.86 16.18
N ALA A 3 3.36 -5.99 17.45
CA ALA A 3 1.96 -6.21 17.85
C ALA A 3 1.03 -5.05 17.47
N GLY A 4 1.52 -3.80 17.48
CA GLY A 4 0.75 -2.63 17.06
C GLY A 4 0.55 -2.56 15.55
N VAL A 5 1.56 -2.96 14.77
CA VAL A 5 1.45 -3.09 13.30
C VAL A 5 0.43 -4.17 12.95
N VAL A 6 0.51 -5.32 13.61
CA VAL A 6 -0.44 -6.43 13.42
C VAL A 6 -1.85 -6.00 13.82
N ALA A 7 -2.03 -5.35 14.98
CA ALA A 7 -3.34 -4.86 15.43
C ALA A 7 -3.94 -3.79 14.50
N GLY A 8 -3.13 -2.83 14.04
CA GLY A 8 -3.55 -1.82 13.07
C GLY A 8 -3.88 -2.40 11.69
N TYR A 9 -3.21 -3.48 11.31
CA TYR A 9 -3.48 -4.18 10.06
C TYR A 9 -4.79 -4.96 10.12
N PHE A 10 -5.05 -5.66 11.24
CA PHE A 10 -6.28 -6.39 11.45
C PHE A 10 -7.49 -5.49 11.71
N SER A 11 -7.31 -4.27 12.23
CA SER A 11 -8.40 -3.31 12.42
C SER A 11 -8.91 -2.71 11.10
N HIS A 12 -8.10 -2.72 10.03
CA HIS A 12 -8.50 -2.19 8.72
C HIS A 12 -9.67 -2.98 8.11
N VAL A 13 -9.79 -4.27 8.39
CA VAL A 13 -10.85 -5.12 7.82
C VAL A 13 -12.23 -4.78 8.39
N PRO A 14 -12.46 -4.79 9.72
CA PRO A 14 -13.72 -4.33 10.29
C PRO A 14 -13.98 -2.86 9.97
N HIS A 15 -12.94 -2.02 9.89
CA HIS A 15 -13.10 -0.63 9.46
C HIS A 15 -13.63 -0.53 8.02
N ASN A 16 -13.01 -1.20 7.04
CA ASN A 16 -13.48 -1.23 5.65
C ASN A 16 -14.87 -1.84 5.49
N LEU A 17 -15.21 -2.86 6.29
CA LEU A 17 -16.55 -3.45 6.32
C LEU A 17 -17.60 -2.45 6.83
N SER A 18 -17.26 -1.64 7.83
CA SER A 18 -18.13 -0.55 8.30
C SER A 18 -18.36 0.51 7.22
N THR A 19 -17.34 0.87 6.45
CA THR A 19 -17.45 1.78 5.29
C THR A 19 -18.33 1.19 4.19
N LEU A 20 -18.15 -0.10 3.85
CA LEU A 20 -18.98 -0.79 2.86
C LEU A 20 -20.44 -0.85 3.29
N LYS A 21 -20.70 -1.04 4.59
CA LYS A 21 -22.05 -1.01 5.15
C LYS A 21 -22.68 0.38 5.06
N LEU A 22 -21.90 1.45 5.24
CA LEU A 22 -22.39 2.83 5.05
C LEU A 22 -22.71 3.13 3.58
N MET A 23 -21.91 2.62 2.64
CA MET A 23 -22.15 2.80 1.20
C MET A 23 -23.30 1.93 0.67
N ASN A 24 -23.52 0.74 1.24
CA ASN A 24 -24.55 -0.21 0.82
C ASN A 24 -25.32 -0.74 2.05
N PRO A 25 -26.18 0.09 2.67
CA PRO A 25 -26.84 -0.25 3.93
C PRO A 25 -27.77 -1.47 3.82
N GLN A 26 -28.27 -1.75 2.62
CA GLN A 26 -29.14 -2.89 2.32
C GLN A 26 -28.42 -4.25 2.44
N LYS A 27 -27.08 -4.29 2.29
CA LYS A 27 -26.29 -5.53 2.40
C LYS A 27 -25.89 -5.79 3.85
N SER A 28 -25.97 -7.05 4.30
CA SER A 28 -25.48 -7.44 5.63
C SER A 28 -23.95 -7.48 5.67
N TYR A 29 -23.37 -7.31 6.85
CA TYR A 29 -21.92 -7.45 7.06
C TYR A 29 -21.40 -8.80 6.57
N ALA A 30 -22.14 -9.89 6.81
CA ALA A 30 -21.81 -11.22 6.32
C ALA A 30 -21.73 -11.29 4.79
N ARG A 31 -22.58 -10.53 4.09
CA ARG A 31 -22.57 -10.49 2.62
C ARG A 31 -21.38 -9.70 2.08
N HIS A 32 -21.01 -8.59 2.73
CA HIS A 32 -19.78 -7.86 2.40
C HIS A 32 -18.51 -8.70 2.62
N LEU A 33 -18.49 -9.50 3.69
CA LEU A 33 -17.36 -10.36 3.99
C LEU A 33 -17.25 -11.51 2.97
N ASN A 34 -18.38 -12.09 2.56
CA ASN A 34 -18.40 -13.07 1.46
C ASN A 34 -17.94 -12.45 0.14
N ASP A 35 -18.43 -11.27 -0.23
CA ASP A 35 -17.98 -10.56 -1.44
C ASP A 35 -16.44 -10.34 -1.40
N LEU A 36 -15.88 -10.04 -0.21
CA LEU A 36 -14.42 -9.88 -0.03
C LEU A 36 -13.65 -11.18 -0.31
N VAL A 37 -14.14 -12.30 0.20
CA VAL A 37 -13.53 -13.64 0.03
C VAL A 37 -13.69 -14.13 -1.41
N GLU A 38 -14.84 -13.89 -2.03
CA GLU A 38 -15.13 -14.18 -3.44
C GLU A 38 -14.13 -13.46 -4.37
N HIS A 39 -13.91 -12.17 -4.13
CA HIS A 39 -12.94 -11.38 -4.88
C HIS A 39 -11.50 -11.86 -4.68
N ALA A 40 -11.15 -12.42 -3.51
CA ALA A 40 -9.84 -13.00 -3.26
C ALA A 40 -9.68 -14.41 -3.85
N ASN A 41 -10.78 -15.15 -4.04
CA ASN A 41 -10.80 -16.46 -4.67
C ASN A 41 -10.23 -16.46 -6.10
N SER A 42 -10.39 -15.35 -6.82
CA SER A 42 -9.79 -15.13 -8.15
C SER A 42 -8.25 -15.11 -8.14
N ARG A 43 -7.64 -14.90 -6.97
CA ARG A 43 -6.18 -14.83 -6.76
C ARG A 43 -5.59 -16.13 -6.20
N VAL A 44 -6.44 -17.11 -5.89
CA VAL A 44 -5.96 -18.41 -5.40
C VAL A 44 -5.46 -19.24 -6.59
N PRO A 45 -4.23 -19.76 -6.53
CA PRO A 45 -3.68 -20.61 -7.58
C PRO A 45 -4.58 -21.82 -7.90
N THR A 46 -4.78 -22.12 -9.20
CA THR A 46 -5.70 -23.17 -9.69
C THR A 46 -5.25 -24.60 -9.41
N ASN A 47 -3.99 -24.76 -9.01
CA ASN A 47 -3.34 -25.99 -8.59
C ASN A 47 -3.85 -26.51 -7.22
N ILE A 48 -4.62 -25.73 -6.46
CA ILE A 48 -5.30 -26.20 -5.25
C ILE A 48 -6.70 -26.71 -5.63
N GLN A 49 -6.84 -28.04 -5.73
CA GLN A 49 -8.10 -28.69 -6.10
C GLN A 49 -9.09 -28.81 -4.94
N SER A 50 -8.63 -28.74 -3.67
CA SER A 50 -9.52 -28.89 -2.52
C SER A 50 -10.35 -27.61 -2.27
N PRO A 51 -11.69 -27.68 -2.28
CA PRO A 51 -12.56 -26.50 -2.13
C PRO A 51 -12.39 -25.79 -0.79
N GLN A 52 -12.13 -26.56 0.27
CA GLN A 52 -11.92 -26.03 1.61
C GLN A 52 -10.59 -25.28 1.73
N ALA A 53 -9.49 -25.83 1.20
CA ALA A 53 -8.20 -25.14 1.23
C ALA A 53 -8.23 -23.87 0.36
N ARG A 54 -8.92 -23.90 -0.79
CA ARG A 54 -9.15 -22.70 -1.61
C ARG A 54 -9.85 -21.59 -0.83
N ARG A 55 -10.91 -21.90 -0.08
CA ARG A 55 -11.61 -20.91 0.77
C ARG A 55 -10.72 -20.35 1.87
N VAL A 56 -9.94 -21.20 2.54
CA VAL A 56 -8.99 -20.74 3.57
C VAL A 56 -7.92 -19.83 2.96
N LEU A 57 -7.36 -20.20 1.80
CA LEU A 57 -6.35 -19.39 1.12
C LEU A 57 -6.92 -18.07 0.59
N ALA A 58 -8.13 -18.09 0.03
CA ALA A 58 -8.84 -16.90 -0.42
C ALA A 58 -9.09 -15.95 0.75
N THR A 59 -9.53 -16.49 1.89
CA THR A 59 -9.73 -15.71 3.11
C THR A 59 -8.40 -15.14 3.60
N ALA A 60 -7.34 -15.95 3.66
CA ALA A 60 -6.02 -15.47 4.03
C ALA A 60 -5.53 -14.35 3.08
N LEU A 61 -5.68 -14.50 1.77
CA LEU A 61 -5.30 -13.49 0.78
C LEU A 61 -6.16 -12.21 0.86
N ALA A 62 -7.45 -12.35 1.18
CA ALA A 62 -8.34 -11.21 1.37
C ALA A 62 -7.90 -10.32 2.54
N PHE A 63 -7.37 -10.93 3.60
CA PHE A 63 -6.94 -10.23 4.81
C PHE A 63 -5.46 -9.84 4.79
N VAL A 64 -4.57 -10.68 4.24
CA VAL A 64 -3.12 -10.48 4.25
C VAL A 64 -2.62 -9.64 3.07
N PHE A 65 -3.29 -9.65 1.91
CA PHE A 65 -2.90 -8.85 0.74
C PHE A 65 -4.11 -8.20 0.03
N PRO A 66 -4.76 -7.20 0.65
CA PRO A 66 -5.78 -6.41 -0.03
C PRO A 66 -5.12 -5.52 -1.09
N LYS A 67 -5.67 -5.49 -2.31
CA LYS A 67 -5.14 -4.69 -3.44
C LYS A 67 -4.87 -3.23 -3.08
N GLY A 68 -5.70 -2.65 -2.21
CA GLY A 68 -5.55 -1.28 -1.75
C GLY A 68 -4.29 -1.02 -0.94
N LEU A 69 -3.80 -2.00 -0.18
CA LEU A 69 -2.54 -1.87 0.54
C LEU A 69 -1.37 -1.81 -0.43
N THR A 70 -1.31 -2.74 -1.38
CA THR A 70 -0.23 -2.76 -2.38
C THR A 70 -0.17 -1.45 -3.16
N ILE A 71 -1.31 -0.95 -3.64
CA ILE A 71 -1.37 0.32 -4.37
C ILE A 71 -0.89 1.48 -3.49
N ARG A 72 -1.39 1.60 -2.25
CA ARG A 72 -1.01 2.67 -1.34
C ARG A 72 0.46 2.60 -0.95
N THR A 73 1.00 1.40 -0.72
CA THR A 73 2.43 1.17 -0.47
C THR A 73 3.26 1.57 -1.68
N THR A 74 2.87 1.19 -2.89
CA THR A 74 3.55 1.61 -4.13
C THR A 74 3.51 3.13 -4.30
N GLN A 75 2.40 3.80 -3.98
CA GLN A 75 2.30 5.26 -4.04
C GLN A 75 3.26 5.94 -3.05
N ILE A 76 3.34 5.45 -1.81
CA ILE A 76 4.25 6.00 -0.79
C ILE A 76 5.72 5.74 -1.19
N VAL A 77 6.05 4.54 -1.64
CA VAL A 77 7.41 4.22 -2.07
C VAL A 77 7.79 5.02 -3.31
N GLY A 78 6.87 5.12 -4.29
CA GLY A 78 7.07 5.90 -5.50
C GLY A 78 7.27 7.40 -5.22
N SER A 79 6.52 7.98 -4.26
CA SER A 79 6.72 9.37 -3.87
C SER A 79 8.09 9.59 -3.24
N PHE A 80 8.58 8.67 -2.41
CA PHE A 80 9.94 8.75 -1.87
C PHE A 80 11.01 8.64 -2.94
N ILE A 81 10.85 7.77 -3.95
CA ILE A 81 11.81 7.66 -5.06
C ILE A 81 11.89 8.98 -5.83
N ILE A 82 10.74 9.57 -6.15
CA ILE A 82 10.69 10.87 -6.85
C ILE A 82 11.34 11.95 -6.00
N LEU A 83 11.05 12.00 -4.69
CA LEU A 83 11.59 13.01 -3.79
C LEU A 83 13.12 12.91 -3.69
N ASN A 84 13.63 11.70 -3.45
CA ASN A 84 15.08 11.45 -3.36
C ASN A 84 15.78 11.69 -4.70
N GLY A 85 15.16 11.29 -5.81
CA GLY A 85 15.68 11.56 -7.15
C GLY A 85 15.75 13.05 -7.48
N THR A 86 14.72 13.81 -7.08
CA THR A 86 14.68 15.27 -7.25
C THR A 86 15.75 15.95 -6.40
N ILE A 87 15.87 15.57 -5.12
CA ILE A 87 16.90 16.11 -4.23
C ILE A 87 18.30 15.85 -4.78
N ASN A 88 18.56 14.64 -5.27
CA ASN A 88 19.87 14.30 -5.85
C ASN A 88 20.13 15.08 -7.15
N SER A 89 19.13 15.22 -8.02
CA SER A 89 19.25 15.99 -9.27
C SER A 89 19.47 17.49 -9.02
N LEU A 90 18.83 18.05 -7.99
CA LEU A 90 19.03 19.44 -7.58
C LEU A 90 20.40 19.65 -6.94
N LYS A 91 20.89 18.66 -6.20
CA LYS A 91 22.25 18.69 -5.62
C LYS A 91 23.32 18.75 -6.72
N ASP A 92 23.14 18.02 -7.81
CA ASP A 92 24.04 18.07 -8.97
C ASP A 92 23.93 19.42 -9.72
N PHE A 93 22.74 20.01 -9.78
CA PHE A 93 22.52 21.34 -10.35
C PHE A 93 23.18 22.47 -9.54
N ASP A 94 23.11 22.42 -8.21
CA ASP A 94 23.75 23.43 -7.33
C ASP A 94 25.28 23.35 -7.36
N VAL A 95 25.84 22.13 -7.47
CA VAL A 95 27.31 21.94 -7.55
C VAL A 95 27.87 22.42 -8.88
N TYR A 96 27.13 22.27 -10.00
CA TYR A 96 27.55 22.79 -11.30
C TYR A 96 27.28 24.29 -11.50
N ASN A 97 26.31 24.87 -10.79
CA ASN A 97 25.94 26.29 -10.89
C ASN A 97 26.53 27.18 -9.79
N MET A 98 27.40 26.69 -8.90
CA MET A 98 28.22 27.60 -8.10
C MET A 98 29.12 28.41 -9.05
N PRO A 99 28.87 29.72 -9.22
CA PRO A 99 29.71 30.54 -10.08
C PRO A 99 31.09 30.58 -9.44
N THR A 100 32.09 30.14 -10.17
CA THR A 100 33.52 30.38 -9.87
C THR A 100 33.87 31.85 -9.64
N ALA A 101 32.92 32.77 -9.83
CA ALA A 101 33.01 34.19 -9.50
C ALA A 101 32.96 34.51 -7.98
N VAL A 102 32.41 33.65 -7.12
CA VAL A 102 32.26 33.96 -5.68
C VAL A 102 33.52 33.62 -4.86
N SER A 103 34.32 32.64 -5.28
CA SER A 103 35.58 32.31 -4.59
C SER A 103 36.67 33.38 -4.76
N SER A 104 36.67 34.16 -5.85
CA SER A 104 37.70 35.20 -6.04
C SER A 104 37.47 36.50 -5.25
N VAL A 105 36.26 36.70 -4.71
CA VAL A 105 35.91 37.92 -3.94
C VAL A 105 36.15 37.73 -2.44
N LEU A 106 36.12 36.50 -1.93
CA LEU A 106 36.38 36.18 -0.52
C LEU A 106 37.86 35.97 -0.17
N THR A 107 38.77 36.08 -1.16
CA THR A 107 40.22 35.91 -0.97
C THR A 107 41.03 37.20 -1.19
N ARG A 108 40.37 38.38 -1.12
CA ARG A 108 41.03 39.68 -1.09
C ARG A 108 40.68 40.43 0.18
#